data_AF-A0A8H6KLT6-F1
#
_entry.id   AF-A0A8H6KLT6-F1
#
_cell.length_a   1.000
_cell.length_b   1.000
_cell.length_c   1.000
_cell.angle_alpha   90.00
_cell.angle_beta   90.00
_cell.angle_gamma   90.00
#
_symmetry.space_group_name_H-M   'P 1'
#
loop_
_entity.id
_entity.type
_entity.pdbx_description
1 polymer ?
#
loop_
_entity_poly.entity_id
_entity_poly.type
_entity_poly.pdbx_seq_one_letter_code
_entity_poly.pdbx_strand_id
1 'polypeptide(L)'
;MSPAGFNVRIGTTEYLIDVQKIPYFASFTNFQALSGREAIHNEIPFFDTIHYGVENGYRHFLRRLPSELSDYHVFCETLQFLAVDVLGGRKLGEVFSDLWRGKYDWVEERGEKGSSKTLARDSAFRLVYLFLLGEFESDVRDSKTAFQAT
;
A
#
# COMPACT_ATOMS: atom_id res chain seq x y z
N MET A 1 -23.02 2.63 0.50
CA MET A 1 -22.76 3.55 1.63
C MET A 1 -21.37 4.13 1.41
N SER A 2 -21.21 5.45 1.31
CA SER A 2 -19.85 6.03 1.27
C SER A 2 -19.13 5.67 2.58
N PRO A 3 -17.83 5.36 2.55
CA PRO A 3 -17.06 5.25 3.78
C PRO A 3 -17.14 6.60 4.51
N ALA A 4 -17.41 6.56 5.81
CA ALA A 4 -17.33 7.74 6.64
C ALA A 4 -15.86 8.14 6.69
N GLY A 5 -15.49 9.18 5.93
CA GLY A 5 -14.18 9.79 6.06
C GLY A 5 -14.12 10.53 7.40
N PHE A 6 -13.02 10.35 8.14
CA PHE A 6 -12.78 11.03 9.41
C PHE A 6 -11.69 12.07 9.26
N ASN A 7 -11.94 13.28 9.77
CA ASN A 7 -10.89 14.31 9.83
C ASN A 7 -9.94 13.99 10.99
N VAL A 8 -8.66 13.86 10.66
CA VAL A 8 -7.59 13.64 11.62
C VAL A 8 -6.47 14.63 11.31
N ARG A 9 -5.96 15.30 12.34
CA ARG A 9 -4.76 16.12 12.23
C ARG A 9 -3.54 15.28 12.59
N ILE A 10 -2.59 15.16 11.67
CA ILE A 10 -1.33 14.45 11.87
C ILE A 10 -0.23 15.49 11.77
N GLY A 11 0.48 15.70 12.88
CA GLY A 11 1.42 16.81 12.99
C GLY A 11 0.72 18.15 12.79
N THR A 12 1.08 18.87 11.72
CA THR A 12 0.48 20.17 11.38
C THR A 12 -0.61 20.11 10.30
N THR A 13 -0.83 18.96 9.68
CA THR A 13 -1.69 18.83 8.49
C THR A 13 -2.97 18.07 8.81
N GLU A 14 -4.10 18.52 8.25
CA GLU A 14 -5.40 17.84 8.39
C GLU A 14 -5.68 16.93 7.19
N TYR A 15 -6.13 15.71 7.47
CA TYR A 15 -6.44 14.70 6.48
C TYR A 15 -7.85 14.18 6.66
N LEU A 16 -8.55 13.98 5.54
CA LEU A 16 -9.76 13.17 5.50
C LEU A 16 -9.35 11.70 5.26
N ILE A 17 -9.56 10.84 6.25
CA ILE A 17 -9.09 9.46 6.25
C ILE A 17 -10.26 8.49 6.05
N ASP A 18 -10.15 7.62 5.05
CA ASP A 18 -11.00 6.44 4.92
C ASP A 18 -10.48 5.33 5.86
N VAL A 19 -11.18 5.14 6.98
CA VAL A 19 -10.82 4.15 8.00
C VAL A 19 -10.94 2.71 7.52
N GLN A 20 -11.60 2.43 6.39
CA GLN A 20 -11.61 1.10 5.81
C GLN A 20 -10.30 0.78 5.10
N LYS A 21 -9.62 1.79 4.56
CA LYS A 21 -8.32 1.62 3.91
C LYS A 21 -7.15 1.80 4.85
N ILE A 22 -7.35 2.54 5.95
CA ILE A 22 -6.34 2.76 7.01
C ILE A 22 -6.97 2.44 8.38
N PRO A 23 -7.10 1.14 8.73
CA PRO A 23 -7.83 0.67 9.90
C PRO A 23 -7.33 1.18 11.25
N TYR A 24 -6.05 1.53 11.37
CA TYR A 24 -5.50 2.15 12.57
C TYR A 24 -6.36 3.34 13.06
N PHE A 25 -6.86 4.16 12.12
CA PHE A 25 -7.64 5.34 12.47
C PHE A 25 -9.07 5.03 12.93
N ALA A 26 -9.61 3.84 12.67
CA ALA A 26 -10.89 3.43 13.25
C ALA A 26 -10.78 3.36 14.78
N SER A 27 -9.73 2.70 15.29
CA SER A 27 -9.48 2.59 16.73
C SER A 27 -9.09 3.93 17.34
N PHE A 28 -8.23 4.69 16.67
CA PHE A 28 -7.76 6.00 17.15
C PHE A 28 -8.91 7.01 17.29
N THR A 29 -9.75 7.16 16.27
CA THR A 29 -10.86 8.12 16.30
C THR A 29 -11.92 7.73 17.33
N ASN A 30 -12.23 6.44 17.48
CA ASN A 30 -13.10 5.95 18.54
C ASN A 30 -12.58 6.31 19.93
N PHE A 31 -11.28 6.11 20.19
CA PHE A 31 -10.67 6.46 21.47
C PHE A 31 -10.72 7.97 21.75
N GLN A 32 -10.41 8.80 20.75
CA GLN A 32 -10.44 10.25 20.89
C GLN A 32 -11.85 10.79 21.09
N ALA A 33 -12.84 10.27 20.36
CA ALA A 33 -14.25 10.64 20.50
C ALA A 33 -14.78 10.39 21.93
N LEU A 34 -14.40 9.26 22.54
CA LEU A 34 -14.74 8.96 23.93
C LEU A 34 -14.09 9.92 24.93
N SER A 35 -12.96 10.51 24.59
CA SER A 35 -12.27 11.51 25.43
C SER A 35 -12.78 12.94 25.22
N GLY A 36 -13.65 13.18 24.24
CA GLY A 36 -14.14 14.52 23.87
C GLY A 36 -13.06 15.44 23.27
N ARG A 37 -11.94 14.89 22.80
CA ARG A 37 -10.82 15.64 22.23
C ARG A 37 -10.83 15.58 20.71
N GLU A 38 -10.23 16.60 20.09
CA GLU A 38 -9.92 16.57 18.66
C GLU A 38 -9.00 15.38 18.32
N ALA A 39 -9.20 14.79 17.15
CA ALA A 39 -8.39 13.68 16.65
C ALA A 39 -7.01 14.18 16.17
N ILE A 40 -6.09 14.38 17.10
CA ILE A 40 -4.73 14.88 16.85
C ILE A 40 -3.72 13.77 17.12
N HIS A 41 -2.95 13.41 16.10
CA HIS A 41 -1.86 12.44 16.17
C HIS A 41 -0.51 13.13 15.91
N ASN A 42 0.56 12.60 16.50
CA ASN A 42 1.93 13.05 16.19
C ASN A 42 2.29 12.77 14.72
N GLU A 43 3.40 13.32 14.26
CA GLU A 43 3.94 13.00 12.93
C GLU A 43 4.05 11.49 12.72
N ILE A 44 3.63 11.04 11.53
CA ILE A 44 3.74 9.64 11.09
C ILE A 44 4.67 9.65 9.87
N PRO A 45 5.77 8.87 9.88
CA PRO A 45 6.70 8.83 8.76
C PRO A 45 5.99 8.58 7.43
N PHE A 46 6.31 9.38 6.41
CA PHE A 46 5.80 9.23 5.05
C PHE A 46 4.26 9.23 4.90
N PHE A 47 3.50 9.72 5.89
CA PHE A 47 2.05 9.62 5.89
C PHE A 47 1.40 10.24 4.64
N ASP A 48 1.88 11.40 4.20
CA ASP A 48 1.42 12.04 2.95
C ASP A 48 1.50 11.11 1.74
N THR A 49 2.60 10.35 1.64
CA THR A 49 2.82 9.42 0.53
C THR A 49 1.93 8.20 0.68
N ILE A 50 1.79 7.66 1.89
CA ILE A 50 0.91 6.52 2.20
C ILE A 50 -0.54 6.87 1.88
N HIS A 51 -1.06 7.96 2.46
CA HIS A 51 -2.44 8.42 2.26
C HIS A 51 -2.74 8.62 0.77
N TYR A 52 -1.85 9.30 0.06
CA TYR A 52 -2.03 9.50 -1.38
C TYR A 52 -2.06 8.19 -2.17
N GLY A 53 -1.14 7.25 -1.93
CA GLY A 53 -1.11 6.00 -2.68
C GLY A 53 -2.17 4.99 -2.27
N VAL A 54 -2.69 5.04 -1.05
CA VAL A 54 -3.89 4.29 -0.64
C VAL A 54 -5.13 4.78 -1.41
N GLU A 55 -5.24 6.09 -1.63
CA GLU A 55 -6.36 6.67 -2.39
C GLU A 55 -6.21 6.48 -3.91
N ASN A 56 -4.98 6.57 -4.43
CA ASN A 56 -4.73 6.68 -5.87
C ASN A 56 -4.03 5.46 -6.50
N GLY A 57 -3.61 4.49 -5.68
CA GLY A 57 -2.92 3.26 -6.07
C GLY A 57 -1.41 3.23 -5.75
N TYR A 58 -0.92 2.03 -5.43
CA TYR A 58 0.41 1.81 -4.86
C TYR A 58 1.59 2.07 -5.81
N ARG A 59 1.35 2.16 -7.12
CA ARG A 59 2.36 2.63 -8.10
C ARG A 59 2.96 4.00 -7.74
N HIS A 60 2.24 4.81 -6.98
CA HIS A 60 2.71 6.12 -6.55
C HIS A 60 3.75 6.05 -5.44
N PHE A 61 3.79 4.98 -4.66
CA PHE A 61 4.81 4.80 -3.62
C PHE A 61 6.21 4.74 -4.24
N LEU A 62 6.41 3.90 -5.25
CA LEU A 62 7.69 3.79 -5.98
C LEU A 62 8.13 5.10 -6.66
N ARG A 63 7.18 5.99 -6.98
CA ARG A 63 7.47 7.28 -7.64
C ARG A 63 7.75 8.42 -6.67
N ARG A 64 7.30 8.28 -5.42
CA ARG A 64 7.33 9.34 -4.40
C ARG A 64 8.33 9.04 -3.30
N LEU A 65 8.73 7.78 -3.14
CA LEU A 65 9.74 7.41 -2.16
C LEU A 65 11.16 7.72 -2.66
N PRO A 66 12.06 8.10 -1.74
CA PRO A 66 13.49 8.12 -2.02
C PRO A 66 13.98 6.74 -2.48
N SER A 67 15.12 6.69 -3.16
CA SER A 67 15.73 5.45 -3.64
C SER A 67 16.46 4.64 -2.54
N GLU A 68 16.51 5.15 -1.31
CA GLU A 68 17.25 4.53 -0.22
C GLU A 68 16.47 3.36 0.39
N LEU A 69 17.14 2.21 0.51
CA LEU A 69 16.52 0.99 1.04
C LEU A 69 16.03 1.15 2.49
N SER A 70 16.73 1.96 3.29
CA SER A 70 16.32 2.27 4.68
C SER A 70 14.97 2.97 4.74
N ASP A 71 14.69 3.86 3.80
CA ASP A 71 13.41 4.58 3.74
C ASP A 71 12.28 3.61 3.39
N TYR A 72 12.54 2.65 2.51
CA TYR A 72 11.58 1.58 2.19
C TYR A 72 11.26 0.70 3.39
N HIS A 73 12.24 0.39 4.26
CA HIS A 73 11.98 -0.35 5.50
C HIS A 73 11.05 0.43 6.43
N VAL A 74 11.38 1.69 6.74
CA VAL A 74 10.53 2.55 7.59
C VAL A 74 9.14 2.74 6.96
N PHE A 75 9.07 2.85 5.63
CA PHE A 75 7.80 2.96 4.91
C PHE A 75 6.93 1.70 5.08
N CYS A 76 7.51 0.50 4.94
CA CYS A 76 6.80 -0.76 5.10
C CYS A 76 6.37 -1.00 6.56
N GLU A 77 7.22 -0.67 7.53
CA GLU A 77 6.87 -0.69 8.96
C GLU A 77 5.72 0.26 9.26
N THR A 78 5.71 1.45 8.63
CA THR A 78 4.63 2.41 8.81
C THR A 78 3.32 1.91 8.20
N LEU A 79 3.36 1.26 7.03
CA LEU A 79 2.19 0.61 6.43
C LEU A 79 1.62 -0.48 7.34
N GLN A 80 2.47 -1.29 7.98
CA GLN A 80 2.06 -2.29 8.98
C GLN A 80 1.44 -1.65 10.22
N PHE A 81 2.07 -0.60 10.77
CA PHE A 81 1.56 0.15 11.92
C PHE A 81 0.15 0.73 11.63
N LEU A 82 -0.04 1.25 10.42
CA LEU A 82 -1.31 1.80 9.96
C LEU A 82 -2.35 0.73 9.60
N ALA A 83 -1.97 -0.54 9.66
CA ALA A 83 -2.78 -1.71 9.27
C ALA A 83 -3.29 -1.65 7.82
N VAL A 84 -2.51 -1.06 6.90
CA VAL A 84 -2.89 -0.99 5.48
C VAL A 84 -2.75 -2.38 4.85
N ASP A 85 -3.84 -2.89 4.26
CA ASP A 85 -3.80 -4.11 3.46
C ASP A 85 -3.16 -3.84 2.08
N VAL A 86 -1.83 -3.90 2.05
CA VAL A 86 -1.04 -3.69 0.82
C VAL A 86 -1.31 -4.80 -0.21
N LEU A 87 -1.54 -6.03 0.23
CA LEU A 87 -1.77 -7.15 -0.68
C LEU A 87 -3.21 -7.15 -1.22
N GLY A 88 -4.15 -6.56 -0.48
CA GLY A 88 -5.58 -6.61 -0.79
C GLY A 88 -6.08 -8.06 -0.76
N GLY A 89 -5.59 -8.85 0.19
CA GLY A 89 -5.84 -10.30 0.30
C GLY A 89 -5.15 -11.19 -0.75
N ARG A 90 -4.31 -10.64 -1.64
CA ARG A 90 -3.61 -11.43 -2.68
C ARG A 90 -2.46 -12.26 -2.10
N LYS A 91 -2.28 -13.46 -2.66
CA LYS A 91 -1.08 -14.29 -2.46
C LYS A 91 0.02 -13.95 -3.45
N LEU A 92 1.26 -14.38 -3.16
CA LEU A 92 2.43 -14.13 -4.02
C LEU A 92 2.19 -14.50 -5.49
N GLY A 93 1.61 -15.68 -5.76
CA GLY A 93 1.32 -16.13 -7.12
C GLY A 93 0.34 -15.21 -7.88
N GLU A 94 -0.62 -14.62 -7.17
CA GLU A 94 -1.57 -13.67 -7.74
C GLU A 94 -0.91 -12.32 -8.00
N VAL A 95 -0.03 -11.86 -7.10
CA VAL A 95 0.80 -10.67 -7.30
C VAL A 95 1.68 -10.83 -8.55
N PHE A 96 2.31 -11.99 -8.75
CA PHE A 96 3.05 -12.28 -9.97
C PHE A 96 2.15 -12.28 -11.20
N SER A 97 1.00 -12.95 -11.16
CA SER A 97 0.04 -12.95 -12.27
C SER A 97 -0.37 -11.54 -12.68
N ASP A 98 -0.70 -10.68 -11.71
CA ASP A 98 -1.07 -9.29 -11.94
C ASP A 98 0.10 -8.46 -12.49
N LEU A 99 1.33 -8.71 -12.05
CA LEU A 99 2.53 -8.09 -12.60
C LEU A 99 2.77 -8.49 -14.06
N TRP A 100 2.65 -9.78 -14.38
CA TRP A 100 2.89 -10.32 -15.72
C TRP A 100 1.80 -9.96 -16.74
N ARG A 101 0.57 -9.68 -16.30
CA ARG A 101 -0.50 -9.16 -17.18
C ARG A 101 -0.08 -7.92 -17.95
N GLY A 102 0.75 -7.06 -17.36
CA GLY A 102 1.31 -5.90 -18.05
C GLY A 102 2.17 -6.22 -19.27
N LYS A 103 2.69 -7.45 -19.40
CA LYS A 103 3.51 -7.93 -20.53
C LYS A 103 2.65 -8.42 -21.71
N TYR A 104 1.53 -9.07 -21.44
CA TYR A 104 0.66 -9.65 -22.49
C TYR A 104 -0.18 -8.60 -23.23
N ASP A 105 -0.58 -7.52 -22.54
CA ASP A 105 -1.26 -6.37 -23.15
C ASP A 105 -0.42 -5.61 -24.19
N TRP A 106 0.90 -5.81 -24.23
CA TRP A 106 1.74 -5.25 -25.30
C TRP A 106 1.53 -5.94 -26.65
N VAL A 107 1.06 -7.19 -26.62
CA VAL A 107 0.93 -8.03 -27.81
C VAL A 107 -0.45 -7.85 -28.46
N GLU A 108 -1.50 -7.58 -27.69
CA GLU A 108 -2.87 -7.65 -28.21
C GLU A 108 -3.40 -6.38 -28.87
N GLU A 109 -3.31 -5.14 -28.35
CA GLU A 109 -3.96 -4.05 -29.10
C GLU A 109 -3.61 -2.59 -28.82
N ARG A 110 -3.70 -1.80 -29.91
CA ARG A 110 -3.74 -0.33 -30.00
C ARG A 110 -5.05 0.28 -29.45
N GLY A 111 -5.84 -0.42 -28.63
CA GLY A 111 -7.24 -0.04 -28.35
C GLY A 111 -7.55 0.51 -26.96
N GLU A 112 -7.25 -0.22 -25.88
CA GLU A 112 -7.79 0.12 -24.54
C GLU A 112 -6.71 0.01 -23.45
N LYS A 113 -5.77 0.97 -23.45
CA LYS A 113 -4.53 0.91 -22.65
C LYS A 113 -4.62 1.69 -21.34
N GLY A 114 -5.09 1.08 -20.26
CA GLY A 114 -4.97 1.73 -18.94
C GLY A 114 -5.07 0.81 -17.73
N SER A 115 -6.04 -0.11 -17.76
CA SER A 115 -6.41 -0.95 -16.62
C SER A 115 -5.29 -1.89 -16.18
N SER A 116 -4.84 -2.81 -17.05
CA SER A 116 -3.88 -3.84 -16.65
C SER A 116 -2.47 -3.29 -16.40
N LYS A 117 -2.09 -2.19 -17.06
CA LYS A 117 -0.83 -1.48 -16.76
C LYS A 117 -0.82 -0.87 -15.38
N THR A 118 -1.95 -0.32 -14.94
CA THR A 118 -2.08 0.26 -13.60
C THR A 118 -2.00 -0.85 -12.55
N LEU A 119 -2.71 -1.96 -12.78
CA LEU A 119 -2.67 -3.14 -11.91
C LEU A 119 -1.26 -3.74 -11.79
N ALA A 120 -0.54 -3.90 -12.91
CA ALA A 120 0.83 -4.41 -12.91
C ALA A 120 1.78 -3.50 -12.11
N ARG A 121 1.64 -2.19 -12.26
CA ARG A 121 2.46 -1.21 -11.53
C ARG A 121 2.15 -1.18 -10.03
N ASP A 122 0.89 -1.27 -9.66
CA ASP A 122 0.52 -1.38 -8.24
C ASP A 122 1.05 -2.71 -7.66
N SER A 123 1.03 -3.79 -8.45
CA SER A 123 1.55 -5.11 -8.05
C SER A 123 3.07 -5.15 -7.96
N ALA A 124 3.78 -4.31 -8.71
CA ALA A 124 5.23 -4.15 -8.54
C ALA A 124 5.59 -3.68 -7.13
N PHE A 125 4.83 -2.72 -6.56
CA PHE A 125 5.06 -2.32 -5.17
C PHE A 125 4.69 -3.43 -4.18
N ARG A 126 3.59 -4.17 -4.41
CA ARG A 126 3.22 -5.31 -3.56
C ARG A 126 4.32 -6.35 -3.49
N LEU A 127 5.00 -6.60 -4.60
CA LEU A 127 6.14 -7.51 -4.66
C LEU A 127 7.33 -6.98 -3.84
N VAL A 128 7.65 -5.68 -3.95
CA VAL A 128 8.68 -5.04 -3.11
C VAL A 128 8.34 -5.16 -1.62
N TYR A 129 7.09 -4.91 -1.25
CA TYR A 129 6.60 -5.04 0.12
C TYR A 129 6.79 -6.46 0.67
N LEU A 130 6.45 -7.49 -0.11
CA LEU A 130 6.68 -8.90 0.26
C LEU A 130 8.18 -9.20 0.48
N PHE A 131 9.05 -8.71 -0.40
CA PHE A 131 10.50 -8.89 -0.26
C PHE A 131 11.07 -8.23 1.00
N LEU A 132 10.57 -7.06 1.37
CA LEU A 132 11.08 -6.31 2.53
C LEU A 132 10.59 -6.85 3.87
N LEU A 133 9.40 -7.44 3.91
CA LEU A 133 8.87 -8.07 5.12
C LEU A 133 9.36 -9.51 5.33
N GLY A 134 9.81 -10.18 4.26
CA GLY A 134 10.27 -11.57 4.34
C GLY A 134 9.14 -12.58 4.60
N GLU A 135 7.88 -12.17 4.53
CA GLU A 135 6.73 -13.06 4.71
C GLU A 135 6.41 -13.80 3.41
N PHE A 136 7.14 -14.88 3.17
CA PHE A 136 6.79 -15.89 2.18
C PHE A 136 6.18 -17.09 2.92
N GLU A 137 4.89 -17.37 2.71
CA GLU A 137 4.17 -18.45 3.42
C GLU A 137 4.78 -19.86 3.21
N SER A 138 5.72 -20.04 2.27
CA SER A 138 6.48 -21.28 2.10
C SER A 138 7.95 -21.08 1.72
N ASP A 139 8.85 -21.32 2.68
CA ASP A 139 10.31 -21.19 2.53
C ASP A 139 10.92 -21.91 1.31
N VAL A 140 10.24 -22.92 0.74
CA VAL A 140 10.79 -23.75 -0.35
C VAL A 140 10.15 -23.47 -1.72
N ARG A 141 8.85 -23.15 -1.79
CA ARG A 141 8.16 -22.91 -3.07
C ARG A 141 8.18 -21.44 -3.49
N ASP A 142 8.04 -20.54 -2.52
CA ASP A 142 8.04 -19.11 -2.80
C ASP A 142 9.45 -18.59 -3.09
N SER A 143 10.46 -19.13 -2.39
CA SER A 143 11.88 -18.84 -2.67
C SER A 143 12.28 -19.19 -4.11
N LYS A 144 11.84 -20.34 -4.64
CA LYS A 144 12.11 -20.76 -6.02
C LYS A 144 11.44 -19.83 -7.05
N THR A 145 10.24 -19.35 -6.74
CA THR A 145 9.48 -18.44 -7.62
C THR A 145 10.09 -17.04 -7.60
N ALA A 146 10.50 -16.56 -6.43
CA ALA A 146 11.21 -15.29 -6.27
C ALA A 146 12.58 -15.30 -6.97
N PHE A 147 13.36 -16.38 -6.84
CA PHE A 147 14.66 -16.52 -7.51
C PHE A 147 14.53 -16.48 -9.05
N GLN A 148 13.48 -17.11 -9.60
CA GLN A 148 13.20 -17.12 -11.04
C GLN A 148 12.66 -15.78 -11.59
N ALA A 149 12.38 -14.80 -10.72
CA ALA A 149 11.92 -13.47 -11.12
C ALA A 149 13.06 -12.47 -11.38
N THR A 150 14.32 -12.88 -11.15
CA THR A 150 15.55 -12.11 -11.43
C THR A 150 16.12 -12.48 -12.79
#